data_AF-A0A7Y2VKC1-F1
#
_entry.id   AF-A0A7Y2VKC1-F1
#
_cell.length_a   1.000
_cell.length_b   1.000
_cell.length_c   1.000
_cell.angle_alpha   90.00
_cell.angle_beta   90.00
_cell.angle_gamma   90.00
#
_symmetry.space_group_name_H-M   'P 1'
#
loop_
_entity.id
_entity.type
_entity.pdbx_description
1 polymer ?
#
loop_
_entity_poly.entity_id
_entity_poly.type
_entity_poly.pdbx_seq_one_letter_code
_entity_poly.pdbx_strand_id
1 'polypeptide(L)' 'MSEDQASIPVITVDGPSGSGKGTVAMRLAQDLGWHFLDSGALYRLVAVAAMDRGIA' A
#
# COMPACT_ATOMS: atom_id res chain seq x y z
N MET A 1 -29.53 -14.43 10.23
CA MET A 1 -28.96 -13.80 9.02
C MET A 1 -27.46 -13.96 9.13
N SER A 2 -26.89 -14.91 8.40
CA SER A 2 -25.44 -15.03 8.26
C SER A 2 -24.99 -13.87 7.36
N GLU A 3 -24.21 -12.95 7.91
CA GLU A 3 -23.50 -11.97 7.08
C GLU A 3 -22.48 -12.73 6.23
N ASP A 4 -22.75 -12.83 4.93
CA ASP A 4 -21.70 -13.12 3.96
C ASP A 4 -20.69 -11.97 4.05
N GLN A 5 -19.60 -12.19 4.79
CA GLN A 5 -18.42 -11.33 4.68
C GLN A 5 -17.82 -11.59 3.30
N ALA A 6 -18.32 -10.87 2.30
CA ALA A 6 -17.70 -10.82 1.00
C ALA A 6 -16.23 -10.41 1.20
N SER A 7 -15.30 -11.34 0.95
CA SER A 7 -13.88 -11.08 1.06
C SER A 7 -13.50 -10.02 0.04
N ILE A 8 -13.10 -8.84 0.50
CA ILE A 8 -12.61 -7.79 -0.37
C ILE A 8 -11.28 -8.29 -0.97
N PRO A 9 -11.16 -8.42 -2.30
CA PRO A 9 -9.96 -8.94 -2.91
C PRO A 9 -8.80 -7.93 -2.76
N VAL A 10 -7.61 -8.43 -2.41
CA VAL A 10 -6.41 -7.63 -2.19
C VAL A 10 -5.26 -8.22 -3.01
N ILE A 11 -4.51 -7.35 -3.71
CA ILE A 11 -3.31 -7.73 -4.46
C ILE A 11 -2.11 -7.04 -3.81
N THR A 12 -1.08 -7.82 -3.46
CA THR A 12 0.22 -7.30 -3.01
C THR A 12 1.25 -7.40 -4.13
N VAL A 13 2.16 -6.42 -4.21
CA VAL A 13 3.22 -6.37 -5.23
C VAL A 13 4.57 -6.23 -4.53
N ASP A 14 5.29 -7.35 -4.41
CA ASP A 14 6.53 -7.47 -3.65
C ASP A 14 7.77 -7.65 -4.54
N GLY A 15 8.95 -7.36 -3.99
CA GLY A 15 10.24 -7.47 -4.70
C GLY A 15 11.30 -6.45 -4.26
N PRO A 16 12.54 -6.54 -4.78
CA PRO A 16 13.69 -5.73 -4.33
C PRO A 16 13.49 -4.22 -4.47
N SER A 17 14.23 -3.42 -3.70
CA SER A 17 14.21 -1.96 -3.87
C SER A 17 14.62 -1.56 -5.29
N GLY A 18 13.99 -0.52 -5.85
CA GLY A 18 14.27 -0.04 -7.20
C GLY A 18 13.67 -0.84 -8.37
N SER A 19 12.97 -1.96 -8.14
CA SER A 19 12.40 -2.79 -9.21
C SER A 19 11.12 -2.24 -9.89
N GLY A 20 10.64 -1.05 -9.50
CA GLY A 20 9.47 -0.42 -10.13
C GLY A 20 8.09 -0.88 -9.62
N LYS A 21 8.03 -1.61 -8.49
CA LYS A 21 6.79 -2.14 -7.89
C LYS A 21 5.67 -1.13 -7.73
N GLY A 22 5.98 0.06 -7.18
CA GLY A 22 4.99 1.12 -6.98
C GLY A 22 4.39 1.59 -8.30
N THR A 23 5.21 1.69 -9.35
CA THR A 23 4.76 2.06 -10.70
C THR A 23 3.84 0.99 -11.29
N VAL A 24 4.20 -0.29 -11.17
CA VAL A 24 3.37 -1.40 -11.66
C VAL A 24 2.07 -1.50 -10.88
N ALA A 25 2.11 -1.40 -9.55
CA ALA A 25 0.95 -1.47 -8.68
C ALA A 25 -0.04 -0.32 -8.93
N MET A 26 0.47 0.90 -9.16
CA MET A 26 -0.36 2.05 -9.51
C MET A 26 -1.06 1.86 -10.86
N ARG A 27 -0.34 1.38 -11.88
CA ARG A 27 -0.93 1.08 -13.21
C ARG A 27 -1.98 -0.02 -13.11
N LEU A 28 -1.67 -1.10 -12.39
CA LEU A 28 -2.61 -2.21 -12.17
C LEU A 28 -3.90 -1.72 -11.50
N ALA A 29 -3.79 -0.87 -10.48
CA ALA A 29 -4.96 -0.31 -9.81
C ALA A 29 -5.79 0.58 -10.74
N GLN A 30 -5.15 1.39 -11.59
CA GLN A 30 -5.83 2.20 -12.62
C GLN A 30 -6.57 1.33 -13.64
N ASP A 31 -5.91 0.29 -14.15
CA ASP A 31 -6.48 -0.62 -15.15
C ASP A 31 -7.66 -1.43 -14.59
N LEU A 32 -7.61 -1.80 -13.29
CA LEU A 32 -8.67 -2.53 -12.61
C LEU A 32 -9.78 -1.62 -12.03
N GLY A 33 -9.56 -0.30 -11.98
CA GLY A 33 -10.44 0.63 -11.25
C GLY A 33 -10.42 0.41 -9.73
N TRP A 34 -9.31 -0.08 -9.18
CA TRP A 34 -9.15 -0.39 -7.76
C TRP A 34 -8.49 0.74 -6.99
N HIS A 35 -8.65 0.73 -5.66
CA HIS A 35 -7.88 1.60 -4.79
C HIS A 35 -6.41 1.17 -4.73
N PHE A 36 -5.50 2.15 -4.74
CA PHE A 36 -4.07 1.95 -4.62
C PHE A 36 -3.57 2.40 -3.24
N LEU A 37 -2.73 1.58 -2.60
CA LEU A 37 -2.09 1.88 -1.32
C LEU A 37 -0.56 1.80 -1.46
N ASP A 38 0.13 2.93 -1.32
CA ASP A 38 1.61 2.98 -1.29
C ASP A 38 2.13 2.73 0.13
N SER A 39 2.52 1.48 0.40
CA SER A 39 3.13 1.10 1.69
C SER A 39 4.44 1.84 1.96
N GLY A 40 5.23 2.18 0.93
CA GLY A 40 6.45 2.95 1.08
C GLY A 40 6.19 4.37 1.56
N ALA A 41 5.11 5.01 1.10
CA ALA A 41 4.69 6.31 1.61
C ALA A 41 4.28 6.24 3.08
N LEU A 42 3.53 5.20 3.47
CA LEU A 42 3.16 4.99 4.88
C LEU A 42 4.38 4.86 5.79
N TYR A 43 5.36 4.04 5.41
CA TYR A 43 6.59 3.90 6.22
C TYR A 43 7.36 5.21 6.34
N ARG A 44 7.46 6.00 5.26
CA ARG A 44 8.11 7.32 5.31
C ARG A 44 7.35 8.30 6.22
N LEU A 45 6.02 8.32 6.14
CA LEU A 45 5.18 9.17 7.00
C LEU A 45 5.32 8.79 8.47
N VAL A 46 5.36 7.50 8.77
CA VAL A 46 5.57 7.01 10.15
C VAL A 46 6.95 7.42 10.65
N ALA A 47 8.00 7.29 9.83
CA ALA A 47 9.34 7.74 10.19
C ALA A 47 9.39 9.25 10.49
N VAL A 48 8.75 10.08 9.65
CA VAL A 48 8.62 11.52 9.88
C VAL A 48 7.93 11.80 11.21
N ALA A 49 6.78 11.16 11.46
CA ALA A 49 6.04 11.33 12.70
C ALA A 49 6.81 10.88 13.95
N ALA A 50 7.68 9.87 13.82
CA ALA A 50 8.56 9.43 14.90
C ALA A 50 9.67 10.46 15.19
N MET A 51 10.28 11.01 14.14
CA MET A 51 11.28 12.08 14.28
C MET A 51 10.67 13.34 14.92
N ASP A 52 9.49 13.76 14.47
CA ASP A 52 8.80 14.95 15.00
C ASP A 52 8.43 14.82 16.49
N ARG A 53 8.16 13.59 16.95
CA ARG A 53 7.83 13.27 18.35
C ARG A 53 9.05 12.95 19.21
N GLY A 54 10.26 12.93 18.64
CA GLY A 54 11.48 12.57 19.36
C GLY A 54 11.54 11.11 19.81
N ILE A 55 10.89 10.21 19.07
CA ILE A 55 10.84 8.76 19.34
C ILE A 55 11.47 7.92 18.23
N ALA A 56 12.25 8.56 17.36
CA ALA A 56 12.99 7.92 16.28
C ALA A 56 14.19 7.11 16.79
#